data_AF-G0RYE5-F1
#
_entry.id   AF-G0RYE5-F1
#
_cell.length_a   1.000
_cell.length_b   1.000
_cell.length_c   1.000
_cell.angle_alpha   90.00
_cell.angle_beta   90.00
_cell.angle_gamma   90.00
#
_symmetry.space_group_name_H-M   'P 1'
#
loop_
_entity.id
_entity.type
_entity.pdbx_description
1 polymer ?
#
loop_
_entity_poly.entity_id
_entity_poly.type
_entity_poly.pdbx_seq_one_letter_code
_entity_poly.pdbx_strand_id
1 'polypeptide(L)'
;MAHTIDPTSKADTLRHMNDDHTRDMALILAHYLSKTDPSSSKTKPFDLLNKYASSIKMTEINLDFLVLCVGEEEACYRIPFEPPLSSWNERRSRLVALVRAAREGLGVSEEEFPGGSDKTTTQGMVTVDEYMPPRFPIDMTILFLVVGYYAIYALLRAGWFEESELGKTVVSSVIAPFFPGGWDGFRWLTETIFIPVVGIHTAEAWWLDRTRLSRYGVKRGSLVWLLWIASALAEGRMTFVRFDTVVERKRRAVERSE
;
A
#
# COMPACT_ATOMS: atom_id res chain seq x y z
N MET A 1 -9.57 -13.86 42.65
CA MET A 1 -9.38 -12.40 42.79
C MET A 1 -9.72 -11.79 41.45
N ALA A 2 -10.59 -10.78 41.38
CA ALA A 2 -10.89 -10.13 40.11
C ALA A 2 -9.60 -9.46 39.61
N HIS A 3 -9.04 -9.94 38.49
CA HIS A 3 -7.90 -9.31 37.86
C HIS A 3 -8.36 -7.94 37.35
N THR A 4 -8.04 -6.88 38.10
CA THR A 4 -8.42 -5.52 37.74
C THR A 4 -7.66 -5.10 36.50
N ILE A 5 -8.41 -4.83 35.42
CA ILE A 5 -7.86 -4.29 34.18
C ILE A 5 -7.44 -2.85 34.46
N ASP A 6 -6.16 -2.54 34.24
CA ASP A 6 -5.67 -1.16 34.33
C ASP A 6 -6.38 -0.28 33.28
N PRO A 7 -7.07 0.82 33.68
CA PRO A 7 -7.81 1.67 32.76
C PRO A 7 -6.95 2.29 31.66
N THR A 8 -5.71 2.66 31.98
CA THR A 8 -4.76 3.24 31.01
C THR A 8 -4.39 2.21 29.95
N SER A 9 -4.01 1.00 30.38
CA SER A 9 -3.69 -0.11 29.50
C SER A 9 -4.86 -0.53 28.61
N LYS A 10 -6.10 -0.46 29.12
CA LYS A 10 -7.32 -0.67 28.33
C LYS A 10 -7.48 0.42 27.27
N ALA A 11 -7.36 1.69 27.65
CA ALA A 11 -7.48 2.81 26.72
C ALA A 11 -6.40 2.77 25.62
N ASP A 12 -5.16 2.41 25.96
CA ASP A 12 -4.08 2.25 25.00
C ASP A 12 -4.33 1.11 24.02
N THR A 13 -4.88 -0.01 24.51
CA THR A 13 -5.26 -1.14 23.66
C THR A 13 -6.38 -0.76 22.71
N LEU A 14 -7.41 -0.06 23.19
CA LEU A 14 -8.50 0.44 22.34
C LEU A 14 -8.00 1.39 21.26
N ARG A 15 -7.16 2.37 21.63
CA ARG A 15 -6.58 3.34 20.70
C ARG A 15 -5.76 2.65 19.62
N HIS A 16 -4.81 1.81 20.01
CA HIS A 16 -3.94 1.10 19.08
C HIS A 16 -4.73 0.21 18.10
N MET A 17 -5.75 -0.51 18.59
CA MET A 17 -6.58 -1.34 17.71
C MET A 17 -7.38 -0.51 16.71
N ASN A 18 -7.92 0.63 17.16
CA ASN A 18 -8.70 1.54 16.31
C ASN A 18 -7.85 2.30 15.29
N ASP A 19 -6.59 2.59 15.60
CA ASP A 19 -5.69 3.33 14.72
C ASP A 19 -5.04 2.39 13.69
N ASP A 20 -4.55 1.23 14.12
CA ASP A 20 -3.64 0.40 13.31
C ASP A 20 -4.27 -0.91 12.81
N HIS A 21 -5.36 -1.40 13.44
CA HIS A 21 -5.87 -2.77 13.25
C HIS A 21 -7.33 -2.84 12.77
N THR A 22 -7.85 -1.79 12.12
CA THR A 22 -9.23 -1.77 11.61
C THR A 22 -9.55 -2.90 10.63
N ARG A 23 -8.57 -3.30 9.79
CA ARG A 23 -8.72 -4.43 8.87
C ARG A 23 -8.79 -5.77 9.60
N ASP A 24 -7.96 -5.95 10.63
CA ASP A 24 -7.93 -7.16 11.45
C ASP A 24 -9.24 -7.31 12.23
N MET A 25 -9.77 -6.21 12.77
CA MET A 25 -11.08 -6.18 13.43
C MET A 25 -12.22 -6.54 12.46
N ALA A 26 -12.17 -6.04 11.23
CA ALA A 26 -13.17 -6.37 10.22
C ALA A 26 -13.12 -7.86 9.82
N LEU A 27 -11.92 -8.47 9.77
CA LEU A 27 -11.74 -9.91 9.57
C LEU A 27 -12.36 -10.72 10.72
N ILE A 28 -12.06 -10.34 11.96
CA ILE A 28 -12.63 -10.96 13.16
C ILE A 28 -14.16 -10.91 13.10
N LEU A 29 -14.73 -9.75 12.80
CA LEU A 29 -16.18 -9.57 12.73
C LEU A 29 -16.80 -10.42 11.60
N ALA A 30 -16.21 -10.42 10.40
CA ALA A 30 -16.70 -11.21 9.28
C ALA A 30 -16.71 -12.71 9.62
N HIS A 31 -15.65 -13.19 10.28
CA HIS A 31 -15.58 -14.58 10.72
C HIS A 31 -16.63 -14.89 11.79
N TYR A 32 -16.81 -14.01 12.77
CA TYR A 32 -17.83 -14.17 13.80
C TYR A 32 -19.25 -14.24 13.21
N LEU A 33 -19.58 -13.35 12.27
CA LEU A 33 -20.88 -13.34 11.58
C LEU A 33 -21.09 -14.58 10.73
N SER A 34 -20.03 -15.11 10.09
CA SER A 34 -20.11 -16.36 9.31
C SER A 34 -20.52 -17.57 10.17
N LYS A 35 -20.25 -17.54 11.47
CA LYS A 35 -20.60 -18.59 12.43
C LYS A 35 -21.95 -18.38 13.10
N THR A 36 -22.34 -17.12 13.33
CA THR A 36 -23.49 -16.77 14.18
C THR A 36 -24.75 -16.37 13.41
N ASP A 37 -24.64 -16.02 12.12
CA ASP A 37 -25.77 -15.62 11.29
C ASP A 37 -25.81 -16.41 9.96
N PRO A 38 -26.79 -17.34 9.80
CA PRO A 38 -26.98 -18.11 8.56
C PRO A 38 -27.27 -17.25 7.32
N SER A 39 -27.77 -16.02 7.49
CA SER A 39 -28.05 -15.11 6.39
C SER A 39 -26.78 -14.38 5.89
N SER A 40 -25.86 -14.07 6.80
CA SER A 40 -24.53 -13.53 6.49
C SER A 40 -23.61 -14.52 5.77
N SER A 41 -23.84 -15.83 5.93
CA SER A 41 -23.08 -16.88 5.21
C SER A 41 -23.16 -16.78 3.68
N LYS A 42 -24.19 -16.12 3.13
CA LYS A 42 -24.33 -15.91 1.68
C LYS A 42 -23.52 -14.73 1.13
N THR A 43 -23.06 -13.82 2.01
CA THR A 43 -22.26 -12.67 1.60
C THR A 43 -20.80 -13.08 1.58
N LYS A 44 -20.06 -12.74 0.52
CA LYS A 44 -18.64 -13.09 0.46
C LYS A 44 -17.91 -12.36 1.60
N PRO A 45 -17.03 -13.05 2.35
CA PRO A 45 -16.29 -12.44 3.46
C PRO A 45 -15.56 -11.14 3.10
N PHE A 46 -15.09 -11.06 1.86
CA PHE A 46 -14.42 -9.89 1.29
C PHE A 46 -15.31 -8.65 1.15
N ASP A 47 -16.60 -8.81 0.88
CA ASP A 47 -17.52 -7.69 0.69
C ASP A 47 -17.83 -7.03 2.05
N LEU A 48 -18.00 -7.84 3.10
CA LEU A 48 -18.17 -7.36 4.47
C LEU A 48 -16.90 -6.63 4.95
N LEU A 49 -15.74 -7.19 4.64
CA LEU A 49 -14.44 -6.64 5.02
C LEU A 49 -14.19 -5.26 4.40
N ASN A 50 -14.43 -5.09 3.10
CA ASN A 50 -14.30 -3.80 2.44
C ASN A 50 -15.35 -2.78 2.91
N LYS A 51 -16.55 -3.25 3.24
CA LYS A 51 -17.64 -2.41 3.75
C LYS A 51 -17.34 -1.86 5.15
N TYR A 52 -16.74 -2.68 6.02
CA TYR A 52 -16.60 -2.34 7.44
C TYR A 52 -15.23 -1.75 7.81
N ALA A 53 -14.16 -2.04 7.06
CA ALA A 53 -12.81 -1.64 7.45
C ALA A 53 -12.62 -0.13 7.70
N SER A 54 -13.38 0.73 7.01
CA SER A 54 -13.28 2.19 7.20
C SER A 54 -14.10 2.75 8.36
N SER A 55 -15.04 1.97 8.92
CA SER A 55 -16.03 2.43 9.89
C SER A 55 -16.15 1.54 11.13
N ILE A 56 -15.25 0.56 11.28
CA ILE A 56 -15.25 -0.35 12.42
C ILE A 56 -14.43 0.24 13.57
N LYS A 57 -14.94 0.13 14.79
CA LYS A 57 -14.25 0.52 16.02
C LYS A 57 -14.42 -0.55 17.10
N MET A 58 -13.35 -0.83 17.82
CA MET A 58 -13.41 -1.52 19.10
C MET A 58 -13.77 -0.50 20.18
N THR A 59 -14.93 -0.70 20.82
CA THR A 59 -15.45 0.17 21.88
C THR A 59 -15.18 -0.41 23.27
N GLU A 60 -15.11 -1.73 23.37
CA GLU A 60 -14.85 -2.41 24.63
C GLU A 60 -14.00 -3.68 24.46
N ILE A 61 -13.21 -3.98 25.48
CA ILE A 61 -12.50 -5.24 25.66
C ILE A 61 -12.36 -5.53 27.16
N ASN A 62 -12.51 -6.79 27.54
CA ASN A 62 -12.22 -7.29 28.89
C ASN A 62 -11.66 -8.72 28.81
N LEU A 63 -11.78 -9.51 29.90
CA LEU A 63 -11.23 -10.86 29.95
C LEU A 63 -12.12 -11.89 29.23
N ASP A 64 -13.40 -11.59 29.05
CA ASP A 64 -14.40 -12.53 28.54
C ASP A 64 -14.78 -12.22 27.08
N PHE A 65 -14.71 -10.94 26.67
CA PHE A 65 -15.14 -10.52 25.34
C PHE A 65 -14.48 -9.22 24.86
N LEU A 66 -14.68 -8.95 23.58
CA LEU A 66 -14.50 -7.62 22.96
C LEU A 66 -15.78 -7.18 22.24
N VAL A 67 -15.94 -5.88 22.01
CA VAL A 67 -17.08 -5.30 21.28
C VAL A 67 -16.58 -4.54 20.07
N LEU A 68 -17.06 -4.92 18.89
CA LEU A 68 -16.81 -4.24 17.63
C LEU A 68 -18.09 -3.58 17.14
N CYS A 69 -18.05 -2.27 16.93
CA CYS A 69 -19.14 -1.50 16.36
C CYS A 69 -18.80 -1.09 14.93
N VAL A 70 -19.80 -1.13 14.05
CA VAL A 70 -19.70 -0.68 12.66
C VAL A 70 -20.61 0.52 12.46
N GLY A 71 -20.07 1.58 11.83
CA GLY A 71 -20.77 2.84 11.63
C GLY A 71 -20.62 3.76 12.84
N GLU A 72 -21.43 4.82 12.93
CA GLU A 72 -21.55 5.64 14.15
C GLU A 72 -22.32 4.87 15.24
N GLU A 73 -21.82 3.67 15.59
CA GLU A 73 -22.35 2.76 16.61
C GLU A 73 -23.70 2.09 16.30
N GLU A 74 -24.17 2.14 15.06
CA GLU A 74 -25.46 1.56 14.66
C GLU A 74 -25.54 0.03 14.82
N ALA A 75 -24.41 -0.68 14.66
CA ALA A 75 -24.36 -2.14 14.79
C ALA A 75 -23.14 -2.58 15.60
N CYS A 76 -23.35 -2.96 16.86
CA CYS A 76 -22.32 -3.44 17.79
C CYS A 76 -22.43 -4.94 18.06
N TYR A 77 -21.31 -5.63 17.96
CA TYR A 77 -21.20 -7.08 18.09
C TYR A 77 -20.26 -7.43 19.25
N ARG A 78 -20.79 -8.21 20.19
CA ARG A 78 -20.03 -8.75 21.32
C ARG A 78 -19.42 -10.09 20.93
N ILE A 79 -18.11 -10.14 20.83
CA ILE A 79 -17.34 -11.31 20.39
C ILE A 79 -16.67 -11.93 21.64
N PRO A 80 -17.09 -13.14 22.06
CA PRO A 80 -16.52 -13.80 23.23
C PRO A 80 -15.12 -14.32 22.95
N PHE A 81 -14.27 -14.33 23.98
CA PHE A 81 -13.00 -15.05 23.97
C PHE A 81 -13.23 -16.51 24.38
N GLU A 82 -12.80 -17.44 23.53
CA GLU A 82 -12.89 -18.88 23.77
C GLU A 82 -11.50 -19.52 23.69
N PRO A 83 -10.89 -19.92 24.83
CA PRO A 83 -11.33 -19.69 26.21
C PRO A 83 -11.15 -18.22 26.67
N PRO A 84 -11.85 -17.78 27.74
CA PRO A 84 -11.62 -16.48 28.36
C PRO A 84 -10.15 -16.27 28.75
N LEU A 85 -9.73 -15.01 28.82
CA LEU A 85 -8.38 -14.66 29.26
C LEU A 85 -8.23 -14.96 30.75
N SER A 86 -7.11 -15.57 31.11
CA SER A 86 -6.79 -15.76 32.53
C SER A 86 -6.31 -14.45 33.17
N SER A 87 -5.67 -13.59 32.38
CA SER A 87 -5.14 -12.30 32.81
C SER A 87 -5.07 -11.29 31.67
N TRP A 88 -5.07 -10.00 32.00
CA TRP A 88 -4.99 -8.90 31.03
C TRP A 88 -3.71 -8.90 30.18
N ASN A 89 -2.66 -9.58 30.64
CA ASN A 89 -1.40 -9.72 29.90
C ASN A 89 -1.56 -10.58 28.63
N GLU A 90 -2.56 -11.45 28.58
CA GLU A 90 -2.86 -12.33 27.44
C GLU A 90 -3.60 -11.62 26.31
N ARG A 91 -4.07 -10.38 26.49
CA ARG A 91 -4.90 -9.69 25.50
C ARG A 91 -4.29 -9.64 24.11
N ARG A 92 -2.98 -9.37 24.02
CA ARG A 92 -2.28 -9.25 22.74
C ARG A 92 -2.23 -10.60 22.03
N SER A 93 -1.87 -11.67 22.75
CA SER A 93 -1.82 -13.02 22.17
C SER A 93 -3.22 -13.53 21.79
N ARG A 94 -4.26 -13.20 22.57
CA ARG A 94 -5.64 -13.56 22.24
C ARG A 94 -6.17 -12.83 21.02
N LEU A 95 -5.90 -11.53 20.87
CA LEU A 95 -6.28 -10.79 19.66
C LEU A 95 -5.60 -11.36 18.41
N VAL A 96 -4.29 -11.65 18.48
CA VAL A 96 -3.56 -12.28 17.37
C VAL A 96 -4.14 -13.65 17.02
N ALA A 97 -4.44 -14.48 18.02
CA ALA A 97 -5.05 -15.79 17.80
C ALA A 97 -6.44 -15.68 17.15
N LEU A 98 -7.23 -14.67 17.52
CA LEU A 98 -8.55 -14.41 16.96
C LEU A 98 -8.48 -14.01 15.48
N VAL A 99 -7.52 -13.15 15.11
CA VAL A 99 -7.28 -12.76 13.71
C VAL A 99 -6.83 -13.98 12.88
N ARG A 100 -5.92 -14.78 13.42
CA ARG A 100 -5.45 -16.01 12.76
C ARG A 100 -6.61 -16.98 12.51
N ALA A 101 -7.41 -17.26 13.54
CA ALA A 101 -8.58 -18.11 13.42
C ALA A 101 -9.60 -17.57 12.39
N ALA A 102 -9.76 -16.24 12.34
CA ALA A 102 -10.62 -15.60 11.35
C ALA A 102 -10.13 -15.82 9.92
N ARG A 103 -8.83 -15.68 9.67
CA ARG A 103 -8.24 -15.90 8.34
C ARG A 103 -8.34 -17.35 7.90
N GLU A 104 -7.98 -18.28 8.78
CA GLU A 104 -8.10 -19.72 8.53
C GLU A 104 -9.57 -20.10 8.25
N GLY A 105 -10.50 -19.61 9.06
CA GLY A 105 -11.92 -19.91 8.92
C GLY A 105 -12.61 -19.27 7.71
N LEU A 106 -12.05 -18.19 7.16
CA LEU A 106 -12.55 -17.53 5.95
C LEU A 106 -11.79 -17.93 4.68
N GLY A 107 -10.72 -18.72 4.80
CA GLY A 107 -9.89 -19.14 3.67
C GLY A 107 -9.08 -18.01 3.02
N VAL A 108 -8.72 -16.98 3.79
CA VAL A 108 -7.99 -15.81 3.30
C VAL A 108 -6.49 -16.00 3.53
N SER A 109 -5.67 -15.91 2.49
CA SER A 109 -4.21 -16.03 2.62
C SER A 109 -3.56 -14.70 3.06
N GLU A 110 -2.40 -14.78 3.71
CA GLU A 110 -1.56 -13.61 4.07
C GLU A 110 -1.21 -12.74 2.86
N GLU A 111 -1.09 -13.37 1.68
CA GLU A 111 -0.76 -12.70 0.43
C GLU A 111 -1.94 -11.89 -0.13
N GLU A 112 -3.16 -12.40 0.05
CA GLU A 112 -4.40 -11.76 -0.37
C GLU A 112 -4.84 -10.67 0.63
N PHE A 113 -4.47 -10.82 1.92
CA PHE A 113 -4.70 -9.86 2.99
C PHE A 113 -3.45 -9.62 3.84
N PRO A 114 -2.56 -8.70 3.44
CA PRO A 114 -1.46 -8.27 4.28
C PRO A 114 -2.03 -7.45 5.45
N GLY A 115 -2.15 -8.08 6.61
CA GLY A 115 -2.82 -7.54 7.80
C GLY A 115 -3.07 -8.62 8.84
N GLY A 116 -2.01 -8.97 9.58
CA GLY A 116 -2.12 -9.57 10.91
C GLY A 116 -2.12 -11.10 11.03
N SER A 117 -0.96 -11.77 10.98
CA SER A 117 -0.67 -12.90 11.89
C SER A 117 0.77 -13.42 11.76
N ASP A 118 1.77 -12.57 12.06
CA ASP A 118 2.88 -13.09 12.85
C ASP A 118 3.64 -11.97 13.54
N LYS A 119 4.09 -12.24 14.76
CA LYS A 119 5.05 -11.41 15.52
C LYS A 119 6.47 -11.55 14.93
N THR A 120 6.59 -11.61 13.60
CA THR A 120 7.90 -11.78 12.93
C THR A 120 8.00 -11.02 11.60
N THR A 121 7.04 -10.18 11.23
CA THR A 121 7.29 -9.24 10.13
C THR A 121 6.71 -7.89 10.45
N THR A 122 7.43 -7.11 11.27
CA THR A 122 7.78 -5.68 11.22
C THR A 122 6.97 -4.67 10.36
N GLN A 123 6.14 -5.08 9.39
CA GLN A 123 5.33 -4.23 8.52
C GLN A 123 4.36 -3.32 9.27
N GLY A 124 3.79 -3.75 10.41
CA GLY A 124 2.90 -2.90 11.24
C GLY A 124 3.62 -1.76 11.97
N MET A 125 4.94 -1.83 12.12
CA MET A 125 5.77 -0.77 12.74
C MET A 125 6.52 0.07 11.70
N VAL A 126 6.46 -0.30 10.42
CA VAL A 126 7.20 0.36 9.34
C VAL A 126 6.29 1.33 8.61
N THR A 127 6.23 2.56 9.14
CA THR A 127 5.67 3.70 8.41
C THR A 127 6.76 4.35 7.57
N VAL A 128 6.51 4.46 6.27
CA VAL A 128 7.39 5.20 5.35
C VAL A 128 6.94 6.66 5.30
N ASP A 129 7.74 7.53 5.87
CA ASP A 129 7.55 8.99 5.96
C ASP A 129 8.65 9.76 5.20
N GLU A 130 9.50 9.06 4.47
CA GLU A 130 10.63 9.64 3.74
C GLU A 130 10.59 9.27 2.26
N TYR A 131 11.14 10.16 1.44
CA TYR A 131 11.39 9.91 0.03
C TYR A 131 12.87 9.66 -0.18
N MET A 132 13.18 8.59 -0.91
CA MET A 132 14.55 8.31 -1.34
C MET A 132 14.68 8.70 -2.81
N PRO A 133 15.64 9.57 -3.18
CA PRO A 133 15.85 9.97 -4.57
C PRO A 133 16.51 8.84 -5.40
N PRO A 134 16.44 8.92 -6.74
CA PRO A 134 17.09 7.97 -7.63
C PRO A 134 18.58 7.84 -7.34
N ARG A 135 19.09 6.60 -7.27
CA ARG A 135 20.49 6.32 -7.02
C ARG A 135 21.31 6.35 -8.30
N PHE A 136 22.57 6.75 -8.18
CA PHE A 136 23.55 6.55 -9.24
C PHE A 136 24.08 5.11 -9.26
N PRO A 137 24.43 4.57 -10.44
CA PRO A 137 24.21 5.16 -11.77
C PRO A 137 22.87 4.75 -12.40
N ILE A 138 22.33 3.58 -12.04
CA ILE A 138 21.26 2.91 -12.80
C ILE A 138 19.93 3.67 -12.75
N ASP A 139 19.44 4.04 -11.56
CA ASP A 139 18.14 4.71 -11.43
C ASP A 139 18.16 6.07 -12.15
N MET A 140 19.28 6.80 -12.06
CA MET A 140 19.48 8.07 -12.75
C MET A 140 19.51 7.92 -14.27
N THR A 141 20.17 6.88 -14.81
CA THR A 141 20.15 6.61 -16.25
C THR A 141 18.73 6.39 -16.76
N ILE A 142 17.95 5.57 -16.06
CA ILE A 142 16.55 5.29 -16.44
C ILE A 142 15.70 6.54 -16.36
N LEU A 143 15.85 7.34 -15.29
CA LEU A 143 15.18 8.63 -15.15
C LEU A 143 15.48 9.55 -16.34
N PHE A 144 16.76 9.72 -16.69
CA PHE A 144 17.15 10.57 -17.83
C PHE A 144 16.60 10.06 -19.16
N LEU A 145 16.55 8.73 -19.37
CA LEU A 145 16.00 8.15 -20.59
C LEU A 145 14.50 8.41 -20.73
N VAL A 146 13.72 8.20 -19.68
CA VAL A 146 12.26 8.38 -19.72
C VAL A 146 11.88 9.86 -19.77
N VAL A 147 12.50 10.71 -18.92
CA VAL A 147 12.28 12.16 -18.96
C VAL A 147 12.75 12.75 -20.29
N GLY A 148 13.91 12.30 -20.78
CA GLY A 148 14.43 12.68 -22.09
C GLY A 148 13.48 12.28 -23.22
N TYR A 149 12.90 11.08 -23.16
CA TYR A 149 11.87 10.64 -24.11
C TYR A 149 10.64 11.56 -24.10
N TYR A 150 10.10 11.89 -22.93
CA TYR A 150 8.97 12.82 -22.83
C TYR A 150 9.32 14.21 -23.35
N ALA A 151 10.54 14.70 -23.08
CA ALA A 151 11.02 15.97 -23.61
C ALA A 151 11.15 15.93 -25.15
N ILE A 152 11.71 14.87 -25.71
CA ILE A 152 11.81 14.67 -27.16
C ILE A 152 10.42 14.66 -27.80
N TYR A 153 9.46 13.92 -27.24
CA TYR A 153 8.10 13.90 -27.74
C TYR A 153 7.45 15.30 -27.66
N ALA A 154 7.65 16.03 -26.56
CA ALA A 154 7.13 17.40 -26.43
C ALA A 154 7.73 18.35 -27.46
N LEU A 155 9.05 18.29 -27.68
CA LEU A 155 9.74 19.09 -28.70
C LEU A 155 9.28 18.75 -30.12
N LEU A 156 9.06 17.47 -30.40
CA LEU A 156 8.49 16.99 -31.66
C LEU A 156 7.09 17.54 -31.89
N ARG A 157 6.21 17.47 -30.90
CA ARG A 157 4.84 18.00 -30.99
C ARG A 157 4.80 19.53 -31.06
N ALA A 158 5.83 20.21 -30.54
CA ALA A 158 6.00 21.65 -30.62
C ALA A 158 6.63 22.13 -31.94
N GLY A 159 6.99 21.22 -32.87
CA GLY A 159 7.63 21.60 -34.15
C GLY A 159 9.07 22.08 -34.03
N TRP A 160 9.72 21.86 -32.87
CA TRP A 160 11.05 22.41 -32.60
C TRP A 160 12.13 21.85 -33.54
N PHE A 161 11.99 20.59 -33.97
CA PHE A 161 12.93 19.93 -34.87
C PHE A 161 12.88 20.47 -36.30
N GLU A 162 11.72 20.98 -36.71
CA GLU A 162 11.48 21.57 -38.02
C GLU A 162 11.77 23.07 -38.05
N GLU A 163 11.49 23.79 -36.96
CA GLU A 163 11.58 25.25 -36.92
C GLU A 163 12.96 25.76 -36.50
N SER A 164 13.64 25.07 -35.57
CA SER A 164 14.92 25.54 -35.04
C SER A 164 16.12 25.07 -35.87
N GLU A 165 17.12 25.94 -36.02
CA GLU A 165 18.36 25.59 -36.74
C GLU A 165 19.14 24.45 -36.08
N LEU A 166 19.13 24.41 -34.74
CA LEU A 166 19.71 23.30 -33.98
C LEU A 166 18.91 22.01 -34.19
N GLY A 167 17.58 22.08 -34.17
CA GLY A 167 16.69 20.95 -34.44
C GLY A 167 16.93 20.35 -35.82
N LYS A 168 16.97 21.18 -36.86
CA LYS A 168 17.29 20.75 -38.23
C LYS A 168 18.66 20.08 -38.32
N THR A 169 19.66 20.62 -37.61
CA THR A 169 21.01 20.04 -37.55
C THR A 169 21.00 18.67 -36.85
N VAL A 170 20.26 18.52 -35.74
CA VAL A 170 20.09 17.24 -35.05
C VAL A 170 19.41 16.23 -35.97
N VAL A 171 18.36 16.62 -36.68
CA VAL A 171 17.67 15.73 -37.64
C VAL A 171 18.63 15.27 -38.72
N SER A 172 19.35 16.19 -39.38
CA SER A 172 20.20 15.87 -40.53
C SER A 172 21.48 15.12 -40.15
N SER A 173 22.05 15.41 -38.98
CA SER A 173 23.39 14.92 -38.59
C SER A 173 23.35 13.74 -37.61
N VAL A 174 22.24 13.54 -36.90
CA VAL A 174 22.13 12.53 -35.83
C VAL A 174 20.99 11.55 -36.08
N ILE A 175 19.80 12.04 -36.43
CA ILE A 175 18.62 11.15 -36.52
C ILE A 175 18.56 10.47 -37.90
N ALA A 176 18.48 11.26 -38.97
CA ALA A 176 18.28 10.75 -40.33
C ALA A 176 19.36 9.75 -40.80
N PRO A 177 20.66 9.91 -40.47
CA PRO A 177 21.69 8.96 -40.92
C PRO A 177 21.71 7.63 -40.16
N PHE A 178 21.26 7.63 -38.90
CA PHE A 178 21.46 6.49 -37.98
C PHE A 178 20.16 5.78 -37.59
N PHE A 179 19.01 6.44 -37.71
CA PHE A 179 17.73 5.88 -37.31
C PHE A 179 17.10 5.07 -38.45
N PRO A 180 16.61 3.84 -38.21
CA PRO A 180 15.91 3.06 -39.22
C PRO A 180 14.68 3.79 -39.76
N GLY A 181 14.63 4.03 -41.08
CA GLY A 181 13.57 4.83 -41.71
C GLY A 181 13.78 6.36 -41.59
N GLY A 182 14.96 6.80 -41.15
CA GLY A 182 15.34 8.20 -41.07
C GLY A 182 14.46 9.02 -40.14
N TRP A 183 14.24 10.28 -40.51
CA TRP A 183 13.41 11.21 -39.73
C TRP A 183 11.96 10.75 -39.60
N ASP A 184 11.37 10.25 -40.69
CA ASP A 184 9.98 9.81 -40.69
C ASP A 184 9.77 8.56 -39.83
N GLY A 185 10.71 7.61 -39.87
CA GLY A 185 10.71 6.44 -39.00
C GLY A 185 10.83 6.82 -37.52
N PHE A 186 11.71 7.78 -37.19
CA PHE A 186 11.87 8.29 -35.83
C PHE A 186 10.60 8.95 -35.30
N ARG A 187 9.98 9.84 -36.09
CA ARG A 187 8.72 10.49 -35.74
C ARG A 187 7.63 9.46 -35.48
N TRP A 188 7.44 8.55 -36.44
CA TRP A 188 6.43 7.49 -36.34
C TRP A 188 6.61 6.66 -35.07
N LEU A 189 7.84 6.21 -34.76
CA LEU A 189 8.08 5.40 -33.58
C LEU A 189 7.78 6.20 -32.30
N THR A 190 8.33 7.41 -32.21
CA THR A 190 8.20 8.28 -31.03
C THR A 190 6.74 8.58 -30.70
N GLU A 191 5.93 8.87 -31.72
CA GLU A 191 4.49 9.11 -31.57
C GLU A 191 3.71 7.83 -31.26
N THR A 192 4.06 6.72 -31.91
CA THR A 192 3.36 5.43 -31.73
C THR A 192 3.52 4.89 -30.32
N ILE A 193 4.72 4.98 -29.74
CA ILE A 193 4.98 4.41 -28.40
C ILE A 193 4.56 5.33 -27.25
N PHE A 194 4.19 6.58 -27.52
CA PHE A 194 3.86 7.56 -26.47
C PHE A 194 2.70 7.11 -25.60
N ILE A 195 1.57 6.74 -26.21
CA ILE A 195 0.38 6.29 -25.48
C ILE A 195 0.67 5.02 -24.67
N PRO A 196 1.31 3.97 -25.24
CA PRO A 196 1.77 2.82 -24.46
C PRO A 196 2.67 3.18 -23.27
N VAL A 197 3.67 4.04 -23.45
CA VAL A 197 4.61 4.44 -22.38
C VAL A 197 3.86 5.16 -21.25
N VAL A 198 3.04 6.16 -21.58
CA VAL A 198 2.21 6.87 -20.59
C VAL A 198 1.28 5.90 -19.86
N GLY A 199 0.66 4.96 -20.58
CA GLY A 199 -0.22 3.95 -20.00
C GLY A 199 0.51 3.03 -19.01
N ILE A 200 1.70 2.53 -19.38
CA ILE A 200 2.52 1.68 -18.52
C ILE A 200 2.93 2.42 -17.25
N HIS A 201 3.49 3.63 -17.37
CA HIS A 201 3.93 4.40 -16.21
C HIS A 201 2.77 4.82 -15.29
N THR A 202 1.60 5.11 -15.87
CA THR A 202 0.39 5.39 -15.07
C THR A 202 -0.08 4.15 -14.32
N ALA A 203 -0.07 2.98 -14.98
CA ALA A 203 -0.41 1.71 -14.34
C ALA A 203 0.58 1.35 -13.23
N GLU A 204 1.88 1.59 -13.44
CA GLU A 204 2.93 1.40 -12.43
C GLU A 204 2.72 2.35 -11.24
N ALA A 205 2.46 3.64 -11.46
CA ALA A 205 2.20 4.59 -10.38
C ALA A 205 0.95 4.20 -9.57
N TRP A 206 -0.12 3.78 -10.24
CA TRP A 206 -1.33 3.26 -9.59
C TRP A 206 -1.04 1.99 -8.77
N TRP A 207 -0.25 1.07 -9.33
CA TRP A 207 0.14 -0.17 -8.64
C TRP A 207 1.03 0.11 -7.43
N LEU A 208 1.97 1.05 -7.52
CA LEU A 208 2.82 1.49 -6.40
C LEU A 208 1.96 2.04 -5.25
N ASP A 209 1.00 2.90 -5.58
CA ASP A 209 0.09 3.48 -4.59
C ASP A 209 -0.73 2.40 -3.85
N ARG A 210 -1.27 1.43 -4.60
CA ARG A 210 -2.17 0.41 -4.04
C ARG A 210 -1.45 -0.73 -3.32
N THR A 211 -0.25 -1.09 -3.77
CA THR A 211 0.49 -2.25 -3.22
C THR A 211 1.55 -1.86 -2.21
N ARG A 212 2.01 -0.61 -2.18
CA ARG A 212 3.12 -0.17 -1.34
C ARG A 212 2.79 1.06 -0.53
N LEU A 213 2.56 2.21 -1.17
CA LEU A 213 2.39 3.48 -0.44
C LEU A 213 1.26 3.38 0.60
N SER A 214 0.09 2.93 0.17
CA SER A 214 -1.04 2.73 1.09
C SER A 214 -0.82 1.62 2.12
N ARG A 215 0.02 0.61 1.84
CA ARG A 215 0.32 -0.49 2.77
C ARG A 215 1.31 -0.09 3.87
N TYR A 216 2.22 0.83 3.59
CA TYR A 216 3.26 1.29 4.53
C TYR A 216 2.99 2.69 5.09
N GLY A 217 1.71 3.06 5.20
CA GLY A 217 1.27 4.27 5.92
C GLY A 217 1.59 5.60 5.22
N VAL A 218 1.98 5.60 3.94
CA VAL A 218 2.22 6.84 3.20
C VAL A 218 0.89 7.54 2.92
N LYS A 219 0.65 8.66 3.60
CA LYS A 219 -0.60 9.43 3.45
C LYS A 219 -0.75 9.96 2.02
N ARG A 220 -1.82 9.55 1.31
CA ARG A 220 -2.16 10.08 -0.02
C ARG A 220 -2.27 11.61 0.00
N GLY A 221 -1.71 12.26 -1.02
CA GLY A 221 -1.65 13.72 -1.12
C GLY A 221 -0.58 14.40 -0.26
N SER A 222 0.16 13.65 0.57
CA SER A 222 1.35 14.20 1.24
C SER A 222 2.47 14.50 0.23
N LEU A 223 3.43 15.37 0.61
CA LEU A 223 4.61 15.64 -0.21
C LEU A 223 5.39 14.36 -0.52
N VAL A 224 5.55 13.47 0.47
CA VAL A 224 6.23 12.18 0.32
C VAL A 224 5.50 11.30 -0.70
N TRP A 225 4.18 11.23 -0.62
CA TRP A 225 3.36 10.52 -1.61
C TRP A 225 3.55 11.10 -3.01
N LEU A 226 3.50 12.43 -3.16
CA LEU A 226 3.69 13.11 -4.45
C LEU A 226 5.06 12.79 -5.05
N LEU A 227 6.12 12.79 -4.25
CA LEU A 227 7.48 12.46 -4.71
C LEU A 227 7.57 11.01 -5.19
N TRP A 228 6.96 10.05 -4.47
CA TRP A 228 6.94 8.65 -4.90
C TRP A 228 6.13 8.43 -6.19
N ILE A 229 4.97 9.10 -6.35
CA ILE A 229 4.16 9.02 -7.57
C ILE A 229 4.87 9.68 -8.76
N ALA A 230 5.42 10.88 -8.57
CA ALA A 230 6.17 11.57 -9.62
C ALA A 230 7.37 10.74 -10.08
N SER A 231 8.05 10.10 -9.13
CA SER A 231 9.14 9.19 -9.44
C SER A 231 8.67 7.97 -10.22
N ALA A 232 7.59 7.29 -9.81
CA ALA A 232 7.06 6.15 -10.57
C ALA A 232 6.69 6.53 -12.03
N LEU A 233 6.15 7.73 -12.24
CA LEU A 233 5.86 8.22 -13.59
C LEU A 233 7.12 8.49 -14.44
N ALA A 234 8.27 8.75 -13.79
CA ALA A 234 9.52 9.14 -14.45
C ALA A 234 10.54 8.01 -14.56
N GLU A 235 10.50 6.98 -13.71
CA GLU A 235 11.48 5.87 -13.70
C GLU A 235 10.82 4.49 -13.60
N GLY A 236 9.49 4.45 -13.46
CA GLY A 236 8.70 3.23 -13.52
C GLY A 236 9.02 2.24 -12.41
N ARG A 237 9.22 0.97 -12.79
CA ARG A 237 9.54 -0.13 -11.88
C ARG A 237 10.72 0.13 -10.92
N MET A 238 11.69 0.97 -11.26
CA MET A 238 12.84 1.23 -10.37
C MET A 238 12.42 1.90 -9.05
N THR A 239 11.33 2.64 -9.06
CA THR A 239 10.77 3.26 -7.86
C THR A 239 10.35 2.20 -6.84
N PHE A 240 9.87 1.05 -7.30
CA PHE A 240 9.45 -0.05 -6.44
C PHE A 240 10.63 -0.66 -5.70
N VAL A 241 11.74 -0.92 -6.40
CA VAL A 241 12.97 -1.45 -5.81
C VAL A 241 13.50 -0.50 -4.73
N ARG A 242 13.43 0.80 -5.00
CA ARG A 242 13.88 1.82 -4.05
C ARG A 242 12.96 1.93 -2.85
N PHE A 243 11.65 1.89 -3.07
CA PHE A 243 10.67 1.86 -1.99
C PHE A 243 10.86 0.64 -1.09
N ASP A 244 11.02 -0.55 -1.68
CA ASP A 244 11.25 -1.80 -0.95
C ASP A 244 12.57 -1.74 -0.15
N THR A 245 13.59 -1.02 -0.65
CA THR A 245 14.83 -0.76 0.09
C THR A 245 14.61 0.11 1.34
N VAL A 246 13.77 1.15 1.24
CA VAL A 246 13.43 2.02 2.38
C VAL A 246 12.65 1.24 3.44
N VAL A 247 11.69 0.43 3.00
CA VAL A 247 10.93 -0.48 3.87
C VAL A 247 11.89 -1.41 4.62
N GLU A 248 12.79 -2.09 3.92
CA GLU A 248 13.74 -3.02 4.52
C GLU A 248 14.71 -2.32 5.48
N ARG A 249 15.14 -1.09 5.17
CA ARG A 249 15.95 -0.30 6.10
C ARG A 249 15.21 0.01 7.40
N LYS A 250 13.97 0.47 7.30
CA LYS A 250 13.12 0.77 8.46
C LYS A 250 12.80 -0.50 9.24
N ARG A 251 12.55 -1.61 8.55
CA ARG A 251 12.38 -2.94 9.12
C ARG A 251 13.53 -3.29 10.09
N ARG A 252 14.76 -3.23 9.60
CA ARG A 252 15.96 -3.53 10.39
C ARG A 252 16.19 -2.54 11.53
N ALA A 253 15.70 -1.30 11.41
CA ALA A 253 15.82 -0.32 12.48
C ALA A 253 14.90 -0.67 13.67
N VAL A 254 13.67 -1.10 13.38
CA VAL A 254 12.72 -1.60 14.39
C VAL A 254 13.28 -2.84 15.09
N GLU A 255 13.76 -3.82 14.33
CA GLU A 255 14.31 -5.09 14.88
C GLU A 255 15.55 -4.88 15.76
N ARG A 256 16.33 -3.81 15.56
CA ARG A 256 17.48 -3.47 16.42
C ARG A 256 17.10 -2.70 17.68
N SER A 257 15.89 -2.16 17.74
CA SER A 257 15.40 -1.38 18.89
C SER A 257 14.62 -2.21 19.90
N GLU A 258 14.32 -3.47 19.56
CA GLU A 258 13.76 -4.50 20.44
C GLU A 258 14.88 -5.30 21.13
#